data_AF-A0A4Q7UXJ7-F1
#
_entry.id   AF-A0A4Q7UXJ7-F1
#
_cell.length_a   1.000
_cell.length_b   1.000
_cell.length_c   1.000
_cell.angle_alpha   90.00
_cell.angle_beta   90.00
_cell.angle_gamma   90.00
#
_symmetry.space_group_name_H-M   'P 1'
#
loop_
_entity.id
_entity.type
_entity.pdbx_description
1 polymer ?
#
loop_
_entity_poly.entity_id
_entity_poly.type
_entity_poly.pdbx_seq_one_letter_code
_entity_poly.pdbx_strand_id
1 'polypeptide(L)'
;MAGVLGAIPQALLPVVVLRVLFGVLALAVLGREAGWWHFRVPENRRLVPERVQHLREWGAAQFGFEMGTGMRTYSPSALPHLCLAAVVLVLPFPGAFALAVGFAAGRLAMPVLSNAWSDDGAWTEVWSGVEKTVRPLLAVTTTAALAVAVLLW
;
A
#
# COMPACT_ATOMS: atom_id res chain seq x y z
N MET A 1 -12.43 6.77 -6.45
CA MET A 1 -12.15 6.63 -7.90
C MET A 1 -11.81 5.19 -8.29
N ALA A 2 -10.78 4.57 -7.70
CA ALA A 2 -10.36 3.20 -8.04
C ALA A 2 -11.48 2.15 -7.95
N GLY A 3 -12.31 2.16 -6.89
CA GLY A 3 -13.43 1.23 -6.76
C GLY A 3 -14.52 1.39 -7.84
N VAL A 4 -14.70 2.60 -8.37
CA VAL A 4 -15.63 2.85 -9.50
C VAL A 4 -14.99 2.40 -10.80
N LEU A 5 -13.70 2.69 -11.01
CA LEU A 5 -12.96 2.25 -12.20
C LEU A 5 -12.80 0.73 -12.26
N GLY A 6 -12.70 0.04 -11.12
CA GLY A 6 -12.66 -1.41 -11.01
C GLY A 6 -13.92 -2.09 -11.53
N ALA A 7 -15.08 -1.41 -11.51
CA ALA A 7 -16.31 -1.95 -12.07
C ALA A 7 -16.22 -2.23 -13.58
N ILE A 8 -15.36 -1.50 -14.30
CA ILE A 8 -15.18 -1.67 -15.75
C ILE A 8 -14.53 -3.03 -16.08
N PRO A 9 -13.30 -3.35 -15.63
CA PRO A 9 -12.70 -4.66 -15.91
C PRO A 9 -13.49 -5.80 -15.26
N GLN A 10 -14.10 -5.58 -14.09
CA GLN A 10 -14.93 -6.58 -13.43
C GLN A 10 -16.21 -6.93 -14.21
N ALA A 11 -16.77 -5.96 -14.95
CA ALA A 11 -17.94 -6.20 -15.81
C ALA A 11 -17.59 -6.81 -17.17
N LEU A 12 -16.39 -6.51 -17.70
CA LEU A 12 -16.00 -6.89 -19.06
C LEU A 12 -15.25 -8.23 -19.15
N LEU A 13 -14.59 -8.66 -18.07
CA LEU A 13 -13.73 -9.85 -18.09
C LEU A 13 -14.34 -11.00 -17.27
N PRO A 14 -14.11 -12.26 -17.67
CA PRO A 14 -14.52 -13.41 -16.88
C PRO A 14 -13.84 -13.41 -15.50
N VAL A 15 -14.60 -13.77 -14.46
CA VAL A 15 -14.11 -13.82 -13.07
C VAL A 15 -12.83 -14.66 -12.91
N VAL A 16 -12.71 -15.75 -13.68
CA VAL A 16 -11.52 -16.61 -13.67
C VAL A 16 -10.28 -15.86 -14.15
N VAL A 17 -10.42 -15.05 -15.21
CA VAL A 17 -9.31 -14.26 -15.76
C VAL A 17 -8.84 -13.24 -14.73
N LEU A 18 -9.78 -12.53 -14.10
CA LEU A 18 -9.48 -11.52 -13.06
C LEU A 18 -8.77 -12.15 -11.84
N ARG A 19 -9.26 -13.30 -11.36
CA ARG A 19 -8.65 -14.04 -10.24
C ARG A 19 -7.27 -14.57 -10.58
N VAL A 20 -7.06 -15.10 -11.79
CA VAL A 20 -5.74 -15.57 -12.24
C VAL A 20 -4.77 -14.39 -12.35
N LEU A 21 -5.18 -13.28 -12.97
CA LEU A 21 -4.35 -12.07 -13.06
C LEU A 21 -3.96 -11.57 -11.68
N PHE A 22 -4.92 -11.48 -10.75
CA PHE A 22 -4.65 -11.07 -9.38
C PHE A 22 -3.71 -12.05 -8.66
N GLY A 23 -3.90 -13.37 -8.81
CA GLY A 23 -3.03 -14.39 -8.23
C GLY A 23 -1.59 -14.29 -8.72
N VAL A 24 -1.39 -14.06 -10.02
CA VAL A 24 -0.05 -13.84 -10.60
C VAL A 24 0.61 -12.59 -10.00
N LEU A 25 -0.14 -11.49 -9.89
CA LEU A 25 0.36 -10.25 -9.27
C LEU A 25 0.68 -10.45 -7.78
N ALA A 26 -0.15 -11.18 -7.05
CA ALA A 26 0.07 -11.50 -5.64
C ALA A 26 1.36 -12.31 -5.44
N LEU A 27 1.57 -13.36 -6.25
CA LEU A 27 2.81 -14.13 -6.23
C LEU A 27 4.01 -13.26 -6.57
N ALA A 28 3.91 -12.42 -7.61
CA ALA A 28 4.94 -11.47 -8.03
C ALA A 28 5.29 -10.44 -6.93
N VAL A 29 4.32 -9.98 -6.14
CA VAL A 29 4.59 -9.07 -5.03
C VAL A 29 5.20 -9.83 -3.85
N LEU A 30 4.70 -11.02 -3.51
CA LEU A 30 5.24 -11.84 -2.42
C LEU A 30 6.73 -12.15 -2.60
N GLY A 31 7.14 -12.66 -3.76
CA GLY A 31 8.56 -12.93 -4.00
C GLY A 31 9.42 -11.67 -4.04
N ARG A 32 8.84 -10.49 -4.32
CA ARG A 32 9.58 -9.21 -4.30
C ARG A 32 9.84 -8.81 -2.85
N GLU A 33 8.80 -8.84 -2.03
CA GLU A 33 8.90 -8.47 -0.62
C GLU A 33 9.72 -9.50 0.18
N ALA A 34 9.79 -10.75 -0.28
CA ALA A 34 10.68 -11.79 0.24
C ALA A 34 12.14 -11.70 -0.27
N GLY A 35 12.43 -10.81 -1.23
CA GLY A 35 13.77 -10.59 -1.78
C GLY A 35 14.22 -11.59 -2.86
N TRP A 36 13.30 -12.41 -3.40
CA TRP A 36 13.61 -13.38 -4.46
C TRP A 36 13.84 -12.72 -5.83
N TRP A 37 13.18 -11.60 -6.10
CA TRP A 37 13.40 -10.82 -7.32
C TRP A 37 13.35 -9.31 -7.07
N HIS A 38 13.98 -8.57 -7.98
CA HIS A 38 14.10 -7.13 -7.90
C HIS A 38 13.55 -6.49 -9.17
N PHE A 39 12.39 -5.84 -9.06
CA PHE A 39 11.87 -4.99 -10.12
C PHE A 39 11.45 -3.63 -9.56
N ARG A 40 11.53 -2.60 -10.41
CA ARG A 40 11.11 -1.25 -10.07
C ARG A 40 9.59 -1.19 -10.06
N VAL A 41 9.04 -0.72 -8.95
CA VAL A 41 7.61 -0.48 -8.82
C VAL A 41 7.30 0.87 -9.48
N PRO A 42 6.20 1.00 -10.24
CA PRO A 42 5.79 2.29 -10.81
C PRO A 42 5.45 3.26 -9.67
N GLU A 43 6.27 4.30 -9.49
CA GLU A 43 6.12 5.28 -8.40
C GLU A 43 6.42 6.69 -8.89
N ASN A 44 5.74 7.69 -8.32
CA ASN A 44 6.06 9.09 -8.56
C ASN A 44 7.11 9.54 -7.55
N ARG A 45 8.40 9.51 -7.94
CA ARG A 45 9.58 9.80 -7.08
C ARG A 45 9.72 11.26 -6.65
N ARG A 46 8.70 12.08 -6.84
CA ARG A 46 8.70 13.45 -6.35
C ARG A 46 8.40 13.40 -4.86
N LEU A 47 9.36 13.76 -4.03
CA LEU A 47 9.12 13.99 -2.61
C LEU A 47 8.24 15.23 -2.45
N VAL A 48 7.32 15.21 -1.47
CA VAL A 48 6.56 16.41 -1.10
C VAL A 48 7.57 17.43 -0.54
N PRO A 49 7.69 18.63 -1.12
CA PRO A 49 8.62 19.64 -0.64
C PRO A 49 8.31 20.02 0.81
N GLU A 50 9.32 20.08 1.69
CA GLU A 50 9.15 20.45 3.12
C GLU A 50 8.45 21.81 3.29
N ARG A 51 8.67 22.74 2.34
CA ARG A 51 7.96 24.02 2.28
C ARG A 51 6.42 23.91 2.29
N VAL A 52 5.85 22.78 1.85
CA VAL A 52 4.38 22.55 1.86
C VAL A 52 3.85 22.40 3.28
N GLN A 53 4.63 21.82 4.20
CA GLN A 53 4.26 21.71 5.62
C GLN A 53 4.24 23.09 6.30
N HIS A 54 5.04 24.04 5.81
CA HIS A 54 5.13 25.40 6.36
C HIS A 54 4.19 26.41 5.69
N LEU A 55 3.46 26.02 4.65
CA LEU A 55 2.50 26.88 3.97
C LEU A 55 1.14 26.85 4.69
N ARG A 56 0.92 27.83 5.57
CA ARG A 56 -0.40 28.16 6.17
C ARG A 56 -1.03 27.04 7.01
N GLU A 57 -2.21 27.30 7.57
CA GLU A 57 -3.00 26.39 8.43
C GLU A 57 -3.30 25.01 7.81
N TRP A 58 -3.22 24.88 6.48
CA TRP A 58 -3.59 23.66 5.74
C TRP A 58 -2.39 22.82 5.28
N GLY A 59 -1.16 23.27 5.54
CA GLY A 59 0.06 22.60 5.06
C GLY A 59 0.17 21.14 5.49
N ALA A 60 -0.19 20.83 6.74
CA ALA A 60 -0.24 19.47 7.26
C ALA A 60 -1.31 18.60 6.57
N ALA A 61 -2.49 19.16 6.31
CA ALA A 61 -3.57 18.46 5.62
C ALA A 61 -3.20 18.16 4.15
N GLN A 62 -2.60 19.13 3.46
CA GLN A 62 -2.12 18.96 2.09
C GLN A 62 -0.99 17.94 2.02
N PHE A 63 -0.02 18.02 2.94
CA PHE A 63 1.07 17.05 3.04
C PHE A 63 0.51 15.63 3.25
N GLY A 64 -0.40 15.46 4.21
CA GLY A 64 -1.07 14.19 4.48
C GLY A 64 -1.85 13.67 3.27
N PHE A 65 -2.51 14.53 2.50
CA PHE A 65 -3.21 14.16 1.28
C PHE A 65 -2.26 13.73 0.15
N GLU A 66 -1.22 14.52 -0.15
CA GLU A 66 -0.23 14.21 -1.20
C GLU A 66 0.56 12.94 -0.86
N MET A 67 0.89 12.75 0.42
CA MET A 67 1.52 11.54 0.93
C MET A 67 0.57 10.35 0.88
N GLY A 68 -0.65 10.50 1.41
CA GLY A 68 -1.64 9.44 1.53
C GLY A 68 -2.13 8.93 0.18
N THR A 69 -2.34 9.80 -0.80
CA THR A 69 -2.75 9.39 -2.15
C THR A 69 -1.61 8.80 -2.98
N GLY A 70 -0.37 8.90 -2.52
CA GLY A 70 0.82 8.50 -3.29
C GLY A 70 1.09 9.41 -4.50
N MET A 71 0.43 10.57 -4.59
CA MET A 71 0.67 11.56 -5.65
C MET A 71 2.12 12.04 -5.66
N ARG A 72 2.76 12.11 -4.48
CA ARG A 72 4.17 12.52 -4.31
C ARG A 72 4.81 11.72 -3.18
N THR A 73 5.06 10.43 -3.40
CA THR A 73 5.70 9.59 -2.39
C THR A 73 6.50 8.46 -3.01
N TYR A 74 7.68 8.22 -2.46
CA TYR A 74 8.46 7.01 -2.70
C TYR A 74 7.81 5.83 -1.96
N SER A 75 7.50 4.74 -2.68
CA SER A 75 6.91 3.54 -2.09
C SER A 75 7.91 2.39 -2.21
N PRO A 76 8.70 2.08 -1.17
CA PRO A 76 9.70 1.02 -1.23
C PRO A 76 9.07 -0.38 -1.38
N SER A 77 7.82 -0.53 -0.94
CA SER A 77 7.04 -1.76 -1.03
C SER A 77 6.07 -1.74 -2.22
N ALA A 78 5.85 -2.91 -2.81
CA ALA A 78 4.85 -3.13 -3.86
C ALA A 78 3.45 -3.45 -3.31
N LEU A 79 3.29 -3.58 -1.99
CA LEU A 79 2.00 -3.91 -1.35
C LEU A 79 0.88 -2.90 -1.64
N PRO A 80 1.10 -1.57 -1.65
CA PRO A 80 0.05 -0.62 -2.04
C PRO A 80 -0.50 -0.88 -3.44
N HIS A 81 0.35 -1.30 -4.38
CA HIS A 81 -0.03 -1.63 -5.75
C HIS A 81 -0.82 -2.94 -5.81
N LEU A 82 -0.48 -3.92 -4.97
CA LEU A 82 -1.28 -5.15 -4.83
C LEU A 82 -2.68 -4.83 -4.28
N CYS A 83 -2.79 -3.98 -3.27
CA CYS A 83 -4.07 -3.52 -2.75
C CYS A 83 -4.89 -2.80 -3.82
N LEU A 84 -4.26 -1.92 -4.60
CA LEU A 84 -4.92 -1.26 -5.73
C LEU A 84 -5.39 -2.27 -6.79
N ALA A 85 -4.55 -3.25 -7.14
CA ALA A 85 -4.91 -4.32 -8.06
C ALA A 85 -6.09 -5.14 -7.53
N ALA A 86 -6.14 -5.41 -6.22
CA ALA A 86 -7.26 -6.09 -5.59
C ALA A 86 -8.58 -5.32 -5.77
N VAL A 87 -8.59 -4.01 -5.49
CA VAL A 87 -9.75 -3.12 -5.70
C VAL A 87 -10.21 -3.12 -7.15
N VAL A 88 -9.28 -3.12 -8.09
CA VAL A 88 -9.61 -3.04 -9.52
C VAL A 88 -10.10 -4.39 -10.05
N LEU A 89 -9.49 -5.50 -9.65
CA LEU A 89 -9.69 -6.79 -10.31
C LEU A 89 -10.70 -7.71 -9.61
N VAL A 90 -10.69 -7.77 -8.28
CA VAL A 90 -11.30 -8.91 -7.56
C VAL A 90 -12.14 -8.53 -6.34
N LEU A 91 -11.92 -7.36 -5.75
CA LEU A 91 -12.68 -6.93 -4.58
C LEU A 91 -13.97 -6.22 -4.99
N PRO A 92 -15.08 -6.50 -4.28
CA PRO A 92 -16.31 -5.75 -4.45
C PRO A 92 -16.17 -4.33 -3.91
N PHE A 93 -17.08 -3.46 -4.34
CA PHE A 93 -17.07 -2.05 -3.97
C PHE A 93 -16.96 -1.79 -2.45
N PRO A 94 -17.69 -2.51 -1.56
CA PRO A 94 -17.52 -2.34 -0.11
C PRO A 94 -16.10 -2.68 0.39
N GLY A 95 -15.44 -3.68 -0.21
CA GLY A 95 -14.08 -4.07 0.14
C GLY A 95 -13.04 -2.98 -0.12
N ALA A 96 -13.32 -2.06 -1.05
CA ALA A 96 -12.46 -0.91 -1.31
C ALA A 96 -12.36 0.04 -0.12
N PHE A 97 -13.41 0.17 0.70
CA PHE A 97 -13.37 1.00 1.91
C PHE A 97 -12.52 0.37 3.00
N ALA A 98 -12.64 -0.95 3.22
CA ALA A 98 -11.80 -1.67 4.17
C ALA A 98 -10.31 -1.54 3.79
N LEU A 99 -9.97 -1.66 2.51
CA LEU A 99 -8.62 -1.42 2.03
C LEU A 99 -8.16 0.03 2.19
N ALA A 100 -9.03 1.01 1.92
CA ALA A 100 -8.69 2.42 2.13
C ALA A 100 -8.37 2.73 3.59
N VAL A 101 -9.14 2.18 4.53
CA VAL A 101 -8.89 2.32 5.97
C VAL A 101 -7.59 1.62 6.36
N GLY A 102 -7.37 0.37 5.95
CA GLY A 102 -6.15 -0.36 6.25
C GLY A 102 -4.89 0.32 5.69
N PHE A 103 -4.97 0.83 4.47
CA PHE A 103 -3.89 1.59 3.86
C PHE A 103 -3.62 2.91 4.60
N ALA A 104 -4.65 3.67 4.97
CA ALA A 104 -4.50 4.89 5.75
C ALA A 104 -3.90 4.60 7.14
N ALA A 105 -4.36 3.55 7.81
CA ALA A 105 -3.81 3.10 9.08
C ALA A 105 -2.33 2.72 8.97
N GLY A 106 -1.94 1.97 7.95
CA GLY A 106 -0.53 1.61 7.71
C GLY A 106 0.36 2.82 7.46
N ARG A 107 -0.13 3.83 6.74
CA ARG A 107 0.58 5.10 6.52
C ARG A 107 0.73 5.93 7.79
N LEU A 108 -0.24 5.87 8.69
CA LEU A 108 -0.20 6.56 9.99
C LEU A 108 0.66 5.82 11.02
N ALA A 109 0.74 4.49 10.94
CA ALA A 109 1.47 3.68 11.91
C ALA A 109 2.94 4.07 12.03
N MET A 110 3.66 4.25 10.91
CA MET A 110 5.09 4.62 10.95
C MET A 110 5.38 5.93 11.69
N PRO A 111 4.78 7.08 11.34
CA PRO A 111 5.04 8.32 12.06
C PRO A 111 4.57 8.27 13.52
N VAL A 112 3.45 7.60 13.81
CA VAL A 112 2.96 7.46 15.20
C VAL A 112 3.93 6.63 16.05
N LEU A 113 4.37 5.47 15.54
CA LEU A 113 5.31 4.60 16.26
C LEU A 113 6.69 5.26 16.40
N SER A 114 7.17 5.93 15.34
CA SER A 114 8.44 6.65 15.37
C SER A 114 8.42 7.77 16.42
N ASN A 115 7.37 8.59 16.45
CA ASN A 115 7.26 9.71 17.38
C ASN A 115 7.01 9.25 18.84
N ALA A 116 6.47 8.04 19.03
CA ALA A 116 6.22 7.48 20.35
C ALA A 116 7.45 6.77 20.96
N TRP A 117 8.51 6.53 20.18
CA TRP A 117 9.65 5.72 20.60
C TRP A 117 10.70 6.53 21.38
N SER A 118 11.38 7.48 20.72
CA SER A 118 12.41 8.33 21.32
C SER A 118 12.80 9.50 20.40
N ASP A 119 13.25 10.61 21.01
CA ASP A 119 13.67 11.82 20.28
C ASP A 119 15.11 11.76 19.74
N ASP A 120 15.86 10.70 20.08
CA ASP A 120 17.26 10.51 19.69
C ASP A 120 17.47 9.89 18.30
N GLY A 121 16.38 9.59 17.59
CA GLY A 121 16.42 8.99 16.25
C GLY A 121 16.69 7.49 16.22
N ALA A 122 16.80 6.82 17.38
CA ALA A 122 17.09 5.39 17.49
C ALA A 122 16.03 4.49 16.81
N TRP A 123 14.81 5.01 16.60
CA TRP A 123 13.77 4.34 15.83
C TRP A 123 14.25 3.85 14.46
N THR A 124 15.08 4.64 13.76
CA THR A 124 15.57 4.29 12.43
C THR A 124 16.48 3.07 12.47
N GLU A 125 17.33 2.97 13.49
CA GLU A 125 18.22 1.82 13.68
C GLU A 125 17.43 0.56 14.00
N VAL A 126 16.47 0.66 14.95
CA VAL A 126 15.58 -0.46 15.30
C VAL A 126 14.82 -0.94 14.08
N TRP A 127 14.19 -0.03 13.33
CA TRP A 127 13.46 -0.37 12.10
C TRP A 127 14.37 -1.08 11.09
N SER A 128 15.57 -0.57 10.85
CA SER A 128 16.53 -1.19 9.91
C SER A 128 16.93 -2.62 10.29
N GLY A 129 17.00 -2.91 11.59
CA GLY A 129 17.31 -4.24 12.12
C GLY A 129 16.19 -5.25 11.92
N VAL A 130 14.93 -4.81 12.03
CA VAL A 130 13.74 -5.70 11.92
C VAL A 130 13.10 -5.72 10.54
N GLU A 131 13.39 -4.74 9.68
CA GLU A 131 12.73 -4.56 8.37
C GLU A 131 12.78 -5.83 7.50
N LYS A 132 13.92 -6.54 7.51
CA LYS A 132 14.11 -7.78 6.73
C LYS A 132 13.13 -8.89 7.12
N THR A 133 12.63 -8.87 8.35
CA THR A 133 11.67 -9.85 8.88
C THR A 133 10.24 -9.31 8.78
N VAL A 134 10.04 -8.03 9.11
CA VAL A 134 8.72 -7.39 9.10
C VAL A 134 8.17 -7.28 7.68
N ARG A 135 8.99 -6.95 6.69
CA ARG A 135 8.57 -6.80 5.29
C ARG A 135 7.92 -8.07 4.69
N PRO A 136 8.54 -9.26 4.72
CA PRO A 136 7.90 -10.47 4.21
C PRO A 136 6.67 -10.86 5.04
N LEU A 137 6.67 -10.62 6.35
CA LEU A 137 5.52 -10.89 7.21
C LEU A 137 4.31 -10.00 6.85
N LEU A 138 4.54 -8.72 6.59
CA LEU A 138 3.51 -7.81 6.08
C LEU A 138 3.01 -8.25 4.70
N ALA A 139 3.89 -8.74 3.84
CA ALA A 139 3.51 -9.21 2.53
C ALA A 139 2.63 -10.46 2.58
N VAL A 140 3.00 -11.44 3.42
CA VAL A 140 2.22 -12.66 3.64
C VAL A 140 0.88 -12.33 4.27
N THR A 141 0.84 -11.53 5.33
CA THR A 141 -0.41 -11.18 6.03
C THR A 141 -1.35 -10.38 5.13
N THR A 142 -0.85 -9.40 4.39
CA THR A 142 -1.64 -8.62 3.42
C THR A 142 -2.20 -9.52 2.31
N THR A 143 -1.35 -10.38 1.73
CA THR A 143 -1.77 -11.27 0.63
C THR A 143 -2.78 -12.31 1.12
N ALA A 144 -2.58 -12.87 2.31
CA ALA A 144 -3.52 -13.80 2.93
C ALA A 144 -4.87 -13.13 3.22
N ALA A 145 -4.87 -11.93 3.79
CA ALA A 145 -6.09 -11.17 4.06
C ALA A 145 -6.86 -10.86 2.76
N LEU A 146 -6.16 -10.47 1.70
CA LEU A 146 -6.74 -10.26 0.37
C LEU A 146 -7.30 -11.56 -0.21
N ALA A 147 -6.58 -12.67 -0.12
CA ALA A 147 -7.04 -13.98 -0.59
C ALA A 147 -8.33 -14.41 0.14
N VAL A 148 -8.36 -14.27 1.47
CA VAL A 148 -9.56 -14.53 2.27
C VAL A 148 -10.71 -13.63 1.83
N ALA A 149 -10.48 -12.33 1.65
CA ALA A 149 -11.51 -11.40 1.20
C ALA A 149 -12.07 -11.76 -0.19
N VAL A 150 -11.24 -12.29 -1.10
CA VAL A 150 -11.65 -12.73 -2.44
C VAL A 150 -12.36 -14.10 -2.42
N LEU A 151 -12.04 -14.98 -1.46
CA LEU A 151 -12.65 -16.30 -1.34
C LEU A 151 -14.00 -16.26 -0.61
N LEU A 152 -14.17 -15.32 0.33
CA LEU A 152 -15.42 -15.11 1.06
C LEU A 152 -16.48 -14.36 0.25
N TRP A 153 -16.16 -13.99 -0.99
CA TRP A 153 -17.02 -13.24 -1.90
C TRP A 153 -17.29 -14.01 -3.20
#